data_AF-A0A518DLX5-F1
#
_entry.id   AF-A0A518DLX5-F1
#
_cell.length_a   1.000
_cell.length_b   1.000
_cell.length_c   1.000
_cell.angle_alpha   90.00
_cell.angle_beta   90.00
_cell.angle_gamma   90.00
#
_symmetry.space_group_name_H-M   'P 1'
#
loop_
_entity.id
_entity.type
_entity.pdbx_description
1 polymer ?
#
loop_
_entity_poly.entity_id
_entity_poly.type
_entity_poly.pdbx_seq_one_letter_code
_entity_poly.pdbx_strand_id
1 'polypeptide(L)'
;MSSIAPADAQASQQSSAAIRFHLSLNVANLERSVAFFQAFLGQAVSKLRDDYAKFELENPPLVLSLEPHAASPGGNLNHLGFRLPDSAALVEMQRRLELAGMSTRREEGVECCYARQTKFWVHDPDGNLWEVYTLDDDHLEHRGQGELAATAADDAPADAPALSVWAHRLGEKFPTRLPILDHTVDRINLQGTFNERLERCEQSRRLAELLRVLKPAGEVHLHMLTSNQPLGDQPLRLPGPAAAVQVVPTTAEVLALFVEAGFVDVQLTHLAGSACFHAGDCQLRETRIAAEAPGQATNR
;
A
#
# COMPACT_ATOMS: atom_id res chain seq x y z
N MET A 1 -10.67 65.02 26.62
CA MET A 1 -9.28 64.61 26.35
C MET A 1 -8.72 64.15 27.69
N SER A 2 -8.43 62.90 27.99
CA SER A 2 -8.06 61.75 27.16
C SER A 2 -8.57 60.46 27.82
N SER A 3 -9.06 59.54 26.97
CA SER A 3 -9.32 58.15 27.33
C SER A 3 -7.97 57.42 27.40
N ILE A 4 -7.67 56.78 28.53
CA ILE A 4 -6.58 55.80 28.63
C ILE A 4 -7.26 54.44 28.56
N ALA A 5 -7.21 53.82 27.39
CA ALA A 5 -7.51 52.40 27.24
C ALA A 5 -6.43 51.59 27.97
N PRO A 6 -6.77 50.54 28.73
CA PRO A 6 -5.77 49.63 29.25
C PRO A 6 -5.18 48.83 28.08
N ALA A 7 -3.87 48.64 28.15
CA ALA A 7 -3.08 47.88 27.20
C ALA A 7 -3.66 46.48 27.00
N ASP A 8 -3.86 46.10 25.74
CA ASP A 8 -4.05 44.72 25.33
C ASP A 8 -2.86 43.91 25.84
N ALA A 9 -3.11 43.14 26.91
CA ALA A 9 -2.26 42.04 27.29
C ALA A 9 -2.37 40.99 26.19
N GLN A 10 -1.53 41.13 25.16
CA GLN A 10 -1.12 40.00 24.33
C GLN A 10 -0.55 38.96 25.29
N ALA A 11 -1.39 38.00 25.67
CA ALA A 11 -0.96 36.79 26.34
C ALA A 11 -0.04 36.06 25.37
N SER A 12 1.25 36.36 25.47
CA SER A 12 2.32 35.50 25.02
C SER A 12 2.14 34.16 25.72
N GLN A 13 1.44 33.23 25.07
CA GLN A 13 1.45 31.82 25.45
C GLN A 13 2.87 31.32 25.21
N GLN A 14 3.68 31.48 26.24
CA GLN A 14 4.94 30.80 26.42
C GLN A 14 4.65 29.30 26.30
N SER A 15 4.99 28.74 25.14
CA SER A 15 5.11 27.30 24.96
C SER A 15 5.97 26.79 26.11
N SER A 16 5.38 26.07 27.06
CA SER A 16 6.18 25.17 27.88
C SER A 16 6.92 24.25 26.90
N ALA A 17 8.21 24.02 27.14
CA ALA A 17 9.04 23.23 26.25
C ALA A 17 8.65 21.75 26.37
N ALA A 18 7.50 21.38 25.82
CA ALA A 18 7.07 20.01 25.66
C ALA A 18 7.95 19.35 24.60
N ILE A 19 8.46 18.15 24.92
CA ILE A 19 9.09 17.27 23.94
C ILE A 19 8.03 16.99 22.87
N ARG A 20 8.37 17.33 21.63
CA ARG A 20 7.53 17.05 20.46
C ARG A 20 8.17 15.95 19.67
N PHE A 21 7.37 15.00 19.21
CA PHE A 21 7.81 14.07 18.19
C PHE A 21 8.04 14.86 16.90
N HIS A 22 9.16 14.63 16.21
CA HIS A 22 9.45 15.27 14.93
C HIS A 22 9.54 14.21 13.84
N LEU A 23 8.66 14.34 12.85
CA LEU A 23 8.67 13.55 11.63
C LEU A 23 8.99 14.48 10.45
N SER A 24 9.93 14.08 9.62
CA SER A 24 10.20 14.74 8.33
C SER A 24 9.93 13.75 7.22
N LEU A 25 9.12 14.14 6.23
CA LEU A 25 8.78 13.33 5.08
C LEU A 25 9.32 13.98 3.82
N ASN A 26 9.98 13.18 2.99
CA ASN A 26 10.27 13.54 1.62
C ASN A 26 8.98 13.44 0.82
N VAL A 27 8.58 14.53 0.17
CA VAL A 27 7.33 14.59 -0.61
C VAL A 27 7.63 14.89 -2.08
N ALA A 28 6.96 14.18 -2.99
CA ALA A 28 7.12 14.42 -4.42
C ALA A 28 6.45 15.73 -4.87
N ASN A 29 5.41 16.18 -4.16
CA ASN A 29 4.73 17.45 -4.45
C ASN A 29 4.24 18.12 -3.17
N LEU A 30 4.83 19.29 -2.87
CA LEU A 30 4.57 20.01 -1.62
C LEU A 30 3.12 20.46 -1.49
N GLU A 31 2.51 21.00 -2.55
CA GLU A 31 1.13 21.50 -2.51
C GLU A 31 0.13 20.37 -2.22
N ARG A 32 0.27 19.24 -2.91
CA ARG A 32 -0.56 18.05 -2.70
C ARG A 32 -0.42 17.53 -1.27
N SER A 33 0.80 17.45 -0.76
CA SER A 33 1.06 16.95 0.60
C SER A 33 0.56 17.94 1.67
N VAL A 34 0.70 19.25 1.46
CA VAL A 34 0.11 20.26 2.34
C VAL A 34 -1.41 20.14 2.37
N ALA A 35 -2.08 20.03 1.22
CA ALA A 35 -3.53 19.87 1.15
C ALA A 35 -4.00 18.60 1.88
N PHE A 36 -3.29 17.48 1.66
CA PHE A 36 -3.55 16.24 2.39
C PHE A 36 -3.40 16.42 3.90
N PHE A 37 -2.25 16.92 4.37
CA PHE A 37 -1.99 17.03 5.81
C PHE A 37 -2.85 18.08 6.51
N GLN A 38 -3.30 19.13 5.82
CA GLN A 38 -4.33 20.03 6.37
C GLN A 38 -5.64 19.29 6.62
N ALA A 39 -6.09 18.50 5.64
CA ALA A 39 -7.29 17.70 5.75
C ALA A 39 -7.12 16.47 6.67
N PHE A 40 -5.91 15.96 6.89
CA PHE A 40 -5.58 14.87 7.81
C PHE A 40 -5.50 15.35 9.25
N LEU A 41 -4.72 16.40 9.51
CA LEU A 41 -4.49 16.94 10.86
C LEU A 41 -5.61 17.89 11.33
N GLY A 42 -6.38 18.45 10.40
CA GLY A 42 -7.53 19.31 10.72
C GLY A 42 -7.10 20.71 11.10
N GLN A 43 -5.88 21.08 10.70
CA GLN A 43 -5.21 22.31 11.05
C GLN A 43 -4.52 22.89 9.82
N ALA A 44 -4.48 24.22 9.71
CA ALA A 44 -3.70 24.88 8.69
C ALA A 44 -2.19 24.64 8.89
N VAL A 45 -1.43 24.69 7.80
CA VAL A 45 0.03 24.65 7.83
C VAL A 45 0.58 25.80 8.70
N SER A 46 1.52 25.50 9.60
CA SER A 46 2.09 26.47 10.52
C SER A 46 3.19 27.31 9.88
N LYS A 47 3.91 26.76 8.89
CA LYS A 47 4.90 27.47 8.08
C LYS A 47 4.92 26.89 6.67
N LEU A 48 4.83 27.74 5.66
CA LEU A 48 4.91 27.37 4.24
C LEU A 48 5.98 28.22 3.54
N ARG A 49 6.81 27.58 2.73
CA ARG A 49 7.83 28.13 1.82
C ARG A 49 7.78 27.34 0.52
N ASP A 50 8.42 27.84 -0.52
CA ASP A 50 8.42 27.22 -1.86
C ASP A 50 9.04 25.80 -1.84
N ASP A 51 9.95 25.56 -0.91
CA ASP A 51 10.73 24.33 -0.76
C ASP A 51 10.50 23.64 0.59
N TYR A 52 9.48 24.03 1.36
CA TYR A 52 9.29 23.50 2.71
C TYR A 52 7.90 23.79 3.29
N ALA A 53 7.32 22.82 3.99
CA ALA A 53 6.15 23.05 4.82
C ALA A 53 6.30 22.42 6.22
N LYS A 54 5.65 23.03 7.22
CA LYS A 54 5.63 22.53 8.59
C LYS A 54 4.26 22.64 9.22
N PHE A 55 3.84 21.58 9.88
CA PHE A 55 2.73 21.57 10.83
C PHE A 55 3.28 21.42 12.25
N GLU A 56 2.68 22.14 13.19
CA GLU A 56 3.02 22.07 14.61
C GLU A 56 1.74 21.95 15.43
N LEU A 57 1.54 20.76 16.00
CA LEU A 57 0.37 20.39 16.79
C LEU A 57 0.71 20.46 18.28
N GLU A 58 -0.28 20.89 19.07
CA GLU A 58 -0.17 20.87 20.53
C GLU A 58 -0.56 19.52 21.12
N ASN A 59 -1.57 18.85 20.56
CA ASN A 59 -2.07 17.57 21.04
C ASN A 59 -2.46 16.65 19.86
N PRO A 60 -1.71 15.57 19.58
CA PRO A 60 -0.43 15.23 20.22
C PRO A 60 0.66 16.27 19.90
N PRO A 61 1.67 16.45 20.78
CA PRO A 61 2.82 17.29 20.47
C PRO A 61 3.61 16.72 19.28
N LEU A 62 3.39 17.29 18.09
CA LEU A 62 3.98 16.83 16.83
C LEU A 62 4.52 18.02 16.04
N VAL A 63 5.75 17.87 15.53
CA VAL A 63 6.28 18.65 14.42
C VAL A 63 6.31 17.74 13.20
N LEU A 64 5.54 18.08 12.16
CA LEU A 64 5.60 17.41 10.86
C LEU A 64 6.22 18.36 9.85
N SER A 65 7.35 17.96 9.26
CA SER A 65 8.04 18.69 8.19
C SER A 65 7.86 17.96 6.86
N LEU A 66 7.59 18.71 5.81
CA LEU A 66 7.47 18.23 4.43
C LEU A 66 8.59 18.85 3.61
N GLU A 67 9.48 18.01 3.11
CA GLU A 67 10.67 18.38 2.35
C GLU A 67 10.48 17.91 0.90
N PRO A 68 10.38 18.80 -0.09
CA PRO A 68 10.30 18.42 -1.49
C PRO A 68 11.60 17.72 -1.91
N HIS A 69 11.49 16.42 -2.16
CA HIS A 69 12.60 15.61 -2.62
C HIS A 69 12.07 14.50 -3.53
N ALA A 70 12.89 14.05 -4.48
CA ALA A 70 12.53 12.90 -5.29
C ALA A 70 12.25 11.71 -4.38
N ALA A 71 11.04 11.13 -4.47
CA ALA A 71 10.68 9.95 -3.72
C ALA A 71 11.68 8.82 -4.04
N SER A 72 12.34 8.30 -3.01
CA SER A 72 13.23 7.14 -3.13
C SER A 72 12.45 5.91 -2.67
N PRO A 73 12.15 4.94 -3.55
CA PRO A 73 11.46 3.72 -3.12
C PRO A 73 12.35 2.90 -2.19
N GLY A 74 11.81 2.45 -1.04
CA GLY A 74 12.46 1.41 -0.22
C GLY A 74 12.89 1.78 1.22
N GLY A 75 12.13 2.60 1.95
CA GLY A 75 12.35 2.81 3.38
C GLY A 75 11.89 1.64 4.26
N ASN A 76 12.53 1.42 5.42
CA ASN A 76 12.12 0.41 6.43
C ASN A 76 10.85 0.80 7.23
N LEU A 77 10.14 1.87 6.82
CA LEU A 77 8.94 2.34 7.50
C LEU A 77 7.74 1.49 7.07
N ASN A 78 7.06 0.84 8.02
CA ASN A 78 5.87 0.04 7.71
C ASN A 78 4.61 0.91 7.60
N HIS A 79 4.30 1.68 8.65
CA HIS A 79 3.22 2.67 8.70
C HIS A 79 3.46 3.65 9.85
N LEU A 80 2.66 4.73 9.87
CA LEU A 80 2.60 5.72 10.94
C LEU A 80 1.20 5.70 11.56
N GLY A 81 1.07 6.01 12.85
CA GLY A 81 -0.19 5.81 13.56
C GLY A 81 -0.60 6.98 14.46
N PHE A 82 -1.90 7.30 14.48
CA PHE A 82 -2.52 8.08 15.55
C PHE A 82 -3.52 7.23 16.32
N ARG A 83 -3.30 7.11 17.63
CA ARG A 83 -4.29 6.55 18.55
C ARG A 83 -5.22 7.64 19.04
N LEU A 84 -6.50 7.52 18.74
CA LEU A 84 -7.56 8.42 19.17
C LEU A 84 -8.18 7.96 20.50
N PRO A 85 -8.73 8.91 21.30
CA PRO A 85 -9.25 8.59 22.62
C PRO A 85 -10.47 7.67 22.60
N ASP A 86 -11.28 7.72 21.53
CA ASP A 86 -12.50 6.94 21.40
C ASP A 86 -12.96 6.80 19.93
N SER A 87 -14.00 5.98 19.75
CA SER A 87 -14.63 5.76 18.44
C SER A 87 -15.29 7.00 17.84
N ALA A 88 -15.77 7.95 18.67
CA ALA A 88 -16.43 9.15 18.17
C ALA A 88 -15.40 10.08 17.49
N ALA A 89 -14.23 10.25 18.09
CA ALA A 89 -13.11 10.97 17.50
C ALA A 89 -12.64 10.31 16.20
N LEU A 90 -12.60 8.97 16.16
CA LEU A 90 -12.25 8.21 14.96
C LEU A 90 -13.24 8.43 13.81
N VAL A 91 -14.54 8.31 14.08
CA VAL A 91 -15.60 8.55 13.08
C VAL A 91 -15.54 9.98 12.55
N GLU A 92 -15.35 10.97 13.43
CA GLU A 92 -15.29 12.37 13.00
C GLU A 92 -14.06 12.66 12.13
N MET A 93 -12.91 12.11 12.49
CA MET A 93 -11.71 12.20 11.65
C MET A 93 -11.93 11.53 10.30
N GLN A 94 -12.46 10.30 10.27
CA GLN A 94 -12.74 9.58 9.03
C GLN A 94 -13.69 10.35 8.11
N ARG A 95 -14.80 10.86 8.66
CA ARG A 95 -15.79 11.65 7.93
C ARG A 95 -15.18 12.90 7.29
N ARG A 96 -14.27 13.57 8.00
CA ARG A 96 -13.54 14.75 7.49
C ARG A 96 -12.66 14.39 6.28
N LEU A 97 -11.99 13.24 6.29
CA LEU A 97 -11.17 12.79 5.16
C LEU A 97 -12.02 12.40 3.95
N GLU A 98 -13.12 11.67 4.17
CA GLU A 98 -14.04 11.26 3.11
C GLU A 98 -14.70 12.48 2.44
N LEU A 99 -15.07 13.51 3.22
CA LEU A 99 -15.57 14.77 2.67
C LEU A 99 -14.51 15.56 1.90
N ALA A 100 -13.22 15.38 2.23
CA ALA A 100 -12.11 15.92 1.46
C ALA A 100 -11.76 15.07 0.22
N GLY A 101 -12.54 14.01 -0.07
CA GLY A 101 -12.37 13.14 -1.24
C GLY A 101 -11.32 12.05 -1.05
N MET A 102 -10.87 11.78 0.18
CA MET A 102 -9.88 10.74 0.47
C MET A 102 -10.55 9.39 0.64
N SER A 103 -9.93 8.35 0.08
CA SER A 103 -10.36 6.97 0.32
C SER A 103 -9.83 6.49 1.67
N THR A 104 -10.74 6.03 2.53
CA THR A 104 -10.38 5.39 3.79
C THR A 104 -10.84 3.95 3.79
N ARG A 105 -10.10 3.08 4.47
CA ARG A 105 -10.45 1.68 4.67
C ARG A 105 -10.65 1.41 6.15
N ARG A 106 -11.89 1.19 6.58
CA ARG A 106 -12.26 0.95 7.98
C ARG A 106 -12.32 -0.52 8.34
N GLU A 107 -11.89 -0.83 9.56
CA GLU A 107 -11.91 -2.14 10.20
C GLU A 107 -12.44 -1.96 11.64
N GLU A 108 -13.49 -2.68 12.02
CA GLU A 108 -14.15 -2.52 13.32
C GLU A 108 -13.95 -3.75 14.20
N GLY A 109 -13.65 -3.52 15.49
CA GLY A 109 -13.51 -4.58 16.49
C GLY A 109 -12.50 -5.67 16.12
N VAL A 110 -11.44 -5.32 15.37
CA VAL A 110 -10.42 -6.26 14.92
C VAL A 110 -9.45 -6.59 16.06
N GLU A 111 -9.24 -7.87 16.30
CA GLU A 111 -8.20 -8.34 17.23
C GLU A 111 -6.86 -8.36 16.50
N CYS A 112 -5.96 -7.49 16.92
CA CYS A 112 -4.67 -7.19 16.31
C CYS A 112 -3.67 -6.79 17.38
N CYS A 113 -2.44 -7.29 17.30
CA CYS A 113 -1.35 -6.93 18.21
C CYS A 113 -1.73 -7.04 19.70
N TYR A 114 -2.45 -8.10 20.09
CA TYR A 114 -2.89 -8.36 21.47
C TYR A 114 -3.96 -7.38 22.01
N ALA A 115 -4.59 -6.63 21.12
CA ALA A 115 -5.68 -5.70 21.45
C ALA A 115 -6.86 -5.87 20.49
N ARG A 116 -8.06 -5.52 20.93
CA ARG A 116 -9.23 -5.32 20.07
C ARG A 116 -9.32 -3.85 19.72
N GLN A 117 -9.37 -3.54 18.43
CA GLN A 117 -9.23 -2.18 17.93
C GLN A 117 -10.29 -1.87 16.89
N THR A 118 -10.68 -0.60 16.82
CA THR A 118 -11.39 -0.06 15.67
C THR A 118 -10.44 0.92 14.98
N LYS A 119 -10.26 0.77 13.67
CA LYS A 119 -9.27 1.54 12.91
C LYS A 119 -9.71 1.86 11.50
N PHE A 120 -9.08 2.87 10.91
CA PHE A 120 -9.07 3.04 9.47
C PHE A 120 -7.67 3.34 8.97
N TRP A 121 -7.48 3.04 7.70
CA TRP A 121 -6.24 3.25 6.97
C TRP A 121 -6.42 4.29 5.87
N VAL A 122 -5.40 5.11 5.65
CA VAL A 122 -5.33 6.06 4.54
C VAL A 122 -3.88 6.16 4.05
N HIS A 123 -3.69 6.31 2.73
CA HIS A 123 -2.38 6.59 2.15
C HIS A 123 -2.21 8.11 1.99
N ASP A 124 -1.02 8.61 2.30
CA ASP A 124 -0.65 9.98 1.91
C ASP A 124 -0.30 10.05 0.41
N PRO A 125 -0.08 11.25 -0.17
CA PRO A 125 0.18 11.41 -1.60
C PRO A 125 1.43 10.68 -2.12
N ASP A 126 2.33 10.29 -1.22
CA ASP A 126 3.59 9.59 -1.52
C ASP A 126 3.54 8.10 -1.13
N GLY A 127 2.35 7.59 -0.79
CA GLY A 127 2.09 6.17 -0.55
C GLY A 127 2.35 5.70 0.87
N ASN A 128 2.82 6.56 1.79
CA ASN A 128 3.01 6.13 3.18
C ASN A 128 1.65 5.77 3.80
N LEU A 129 1.63 4.64 4.50
CA LEU A 129 0.43 4.15 5.14
C LEU A 129 0.24 4.81 6.51
N TRP A 130 -0.94 5.37 6.74
CA TRP A 130 -1.34 5.97 8.00
C TRP A 130 -2.48 5.16 8.64
N GLU A 131 -2.24 4.70 9.86
CA GLU A 131 -3.22 4.06 10.73
C GLU A 131 -3.86 5.09 11.67
N VAL A 132 -5.17 5.09 11.76
CA VAL A 132 -5.89 5.85 12.79
C VAL A 132 -6.78 4.89 13.54
N TYR A 133 -6.53 4.72 14.84
CA TYR A 133 -7.15 3.65 15.60
C TYR A 133 -7.57 4.08 17.01
N THR A 134 -8.47 3.33 17.61
CA THR A 134 -8.80 3.38 19.03
C THR A 134 -8.83 1.96 19.58
N LEU A 135 -8.64 1.82 20.89
CA LEU A 135 -8.63 0.52 21.57
C LEU A 135 -10.00 0.27 22.20
N ASP A 136 -10.60 -0.85 21.84
CA ASP A 136 -11.82 -1.38 22.45
C ASP A 136 -11.49 -2.33 23.62
N ASP A 137 -10.32 -2.99 23.58
CA ASP A 137 -9.73 -3.82 24.64
C ASP A 137 -8.21 -3.95 24.41
N ASP A 138 -7.37 -3.90 25.44
CA ASP A 138 -5.89 -3.99 25.35
C ASP A 138 -5.31 -5.16 26.15
N HIS A 139 -6.16 -6.15 26.49
CA HIS A 139 -5.81 -7.26 27.37
C HIS A 139 -5.99 -8.64 26.72
N LEU A 140 -5.82 -8.76 25.40
CA LEU A 140 -5.93 -10.06 24.75
C LEU A 140 -4.66 -10.90 25.00
N GLU A 141 -4.85 -12.16 25.40
CA GLU A 141 -3.75 -13.13 25.62
C GLU A 141 -3.24 -13.75 24.30
N HIS A 142 -3.84 -13.38 23.16
CA HIS A 142 -3.46 -13.81 21.83
C HIS A 142 -3.30 -12.60 20.90
N ARG A 143 -2.38 -12.70 19.94
CA ARG A 143 -2.06 -11.59 19.02
C ARG A 143 -3.24 -11.12 18.17
N GLY A 144 -4.28 -11.95 18.00
CA GLY A 144 -5.36 -11.73 17.04
C GLY A 144 -4.94 -12.09 15.61
N GLN A 145 -5.92 -12.29 14.71
CA GLN A 145 -5.68 -12.62 13.29
C GLN A 145 -5.72 -11.38 12.37
N GLY A 146 -6.09 -10.23 12.92
CA GLY A 146 -6.24 -8.99 12.16
C GLY A 146 -4.91 -8.29 11.96
N GLU A 147 -4.09 -8.74 11.02
CA GLU A 147 -3.07 -7.87 10.43
C GLU A 147 -2.59 -8.47 9.10
N LEU A 148 -2.96 -7.82 7.99
CA LEU A 148 -2.35 -7.80 6.65
C LEU A 148 -3.41 -7.52 5.59
N ALA A 149 -3.90 -6.28 5.56
CA ALA A 149 -4.68 -5.84 4.42
C ALA A 149 -4.56 -4.32 4.22
N ALA A 150 -3.34 -3.81 4.25
CA ALA A 150 -3.04 -2.48 3.74
C ALA A 150 -1.74 -2.55 2.92
N THR A 151 -1.76 -3.38 1.88
CA THR A 151 -0.87 -3.20 0.72
C THR A 151 -1.76 -2.98 -0.48
N ALA A 152 -2.38 -1.80 -0.50
CA ALA A 152 -2.97 -1.21 -1.69
C ALA A 152 -2.52 0.25 -1.73
N ALA A 153 -1.20 0.47 -1.83
CA ALA A 153 -0.68 1.71 -2.36
C ALA A 153 -0.74 1.60 -3.88
N ASP A 154 -1.71 2.28 -4.46
CA ASP A 154 -1.52 2.91 -5.76
C ASP A 154 -0.32 3.87 -5.62
N ASP A 155 0.84 3.46 -6.13
CA ASP A 155 2.04 4.29 -6.22
C ASP A 155 2.04 5.06 -7.55
N ALA A 156 2.03 6.39 -7.49
CA ALA A 156 2.67 7.21 -8.51
C ALA A 156 3.18 8.57 -7.94
N PRO A 157 4.49 8.88 -8.04
CA PRO A 157 5.07 10.17 -7.67
C PRO A 157 4.71 11.27 -8.68
N ALA A 158 4.70 12.51 -8.20
CA ALA A 158 4.03 13.65 -8.82
C ALA A 158 4.80 14.44 -9.89
N ASP A 159 5.94 13.97 -10.41
CA ASP A 159 6.59 14.60 -11.59
C ASP A 159 7.40 13.61 -12.46
N ALA A 160 7.20 12.30 -12.28
CA ALA A 160 7.41 11.34 -13.36
C ALA A 160 6.08 11.25 -14.15
N PRO A 161 6.08 10.96 -15.46
CA PRO A 161 4.82 10.66 -16.15
C PRO A 161 4.10 9.57 -15.34
N ALA A 162 2.87 9.85 -14.91
CA ALA A 162 2.10 8.96 -14.05
C ALA A 162 2.18 7.54 -14.60
N LEU A 163 2.75 6.62 -13.80
CA LEU A 163 2.88 5.24 -14.22
C LEU A 163 1.47 4.71 -14.46
N SER A 164 1.22 4.31 -15.69
CA SER A 164 -0.01 3.65 -16.06
C SER A 164 0.02 2.23 -15.49
N VAL A 165 -0.82 1.99 -14.50
CA VAL A 165 -0.89 0.70 -13.81
C VAL A 165 -2.17 -0.02 -14.20
N TRP A 166 -2.08 -1.31 -14.49
CA TRP A 166 -3.23 -2.20 -14.60
C TRP A 166 -3.13 -3.34 -13.59
N ALA A 167 -4.26 -3.80 -13.04
CA ALA A 167 -4.27 -4.84 -12.05
C ALA A 167 -5.32 -5.93 -12.34
N HIS A 168 -5.04 -7.14 -11.88
CA HIS A 168 -5.98 -8.26 -11.89
C HIS A 168 -5.89 -9.07 -10.61
N ARG A 169 -7.03 -9.47 -10.07
CA ARG A 169 -7.14 -10.24 -8.83
C ARG A 169 -7.82 -11.59 -9.06
N LEU A 170 -7.44 -12.59 -8.27
CA LEU A 170 -8.06 -13.91 -8.25
C LEU A 170 -9.56 -13.78 -8.02
N GLY A 171 -10.35 -14.48 -8.85
CA GLY A 171 -11.80 -14.42 -8.84
C GLY A 171 -12.40 -13.37 -9.78
N GLU A 172 -11.60 -12.43 -10.29
CA GLU A 172 -12.01 -11.55 -11.38
C GLU A 172 -11.90 -12.28 -12.72
N LYS A 173 -12.79 -11.92 -13.66
CA LYS A 173 -12.73 -12.48 -15.00
C LYS A 173 -11.58 -11.85 -15.78
N PHE A 174 -10.53 -12.61 -16.06
CA PHE A 174 -9.46 -12.15 -16.94
C PHE A 174 -9.97 -11.98 -18.40
N PRO A 175 -9.93 -10.77 -18.99
CA PRO A 175 -10.45 -10.54 -20.33
C PRO A 175 -9.70 -11.33 -21.41
N THR A 176 -10.39 -11.72 -22.49
CA THR A 176 -9.69 -12.33 -23.63
C THR A 176 -8.70 -11.36 -24.27
N ARG A 177 -9.06 -10.08 -24.24
CA ARG A 177 -8.24 -8.94 -24.65
C ARG A 177 -8.54 -7.76 -23.74
N LEU A 178 -7.50 -7.13 -23.19
CA LEU A 178 -7.58 -5.92 -22.40
C LEU A 178 -7.95 -4.74 -23.30
N PRO A 179 -8.92 -3.88 -22.91
CA PRO A 179 -9.28 -2.67 -23.64
C PRO A 179 -8.23 -1.56 -23.44
N ILE A 180 -6.96 -1.91 -23.56
CA ILE A 180 -5.79 -1.08 -23.35
C ILE A 180 -4.93 -1.16 -24.61
N LEU A 181 -4.38 -0.02 -25.01
CA LEU A 181 -3.51 0.10 -26.18
C LEU A 181 -2.20 -0.67 -25.97
N ASP A 182 -1.56 -1.03 -27.09
CA ASP A 182 -0.25 -1.68 -27.06
C ASP A 182 0.79 -0.71 -26.49
N HIS A 183 1.70 -1.23 -25.66
CA HIS A 183 2.84 -0.46 -25.14
C HIS A 183 2.47 0.84 -24.42
N THR A 184 1.34 0.86 -23.72
CA THR A 184 0.93 2.03 -22.94
C THR A 184 1.00 1.85 -21.45
N VAL A 185 1.13 0.62 -20.93
CA VAL A 185 1.14 0.28 -19.49
C VAL A 185 2.58 0.25 -18.97
N ASP A 186 2.85 0.96 -17.88
CA ASP A 186 4.15 0.96 -17.20
C ASP A 186 4.30 -0.23 -16.27
N ARG A 187 3.23 -0.59 -15.54
CA ARG A 187 3.24 -1.68 -14.55
C ARG A 187 1.96 -2.49 -14.54
N ILE A 188 2.09 -3.80 -14.32
CA ILE A 188 0.97 -4.71 -14.12
C ILE A 188 1.08 -5.41 -12.77
N ASN A 189 0.02 -5.33 -11.96
CA ASN A 189 -0.08 -5.99 -10.66
C ASN A 189 -1.03 -7.19 -10.73
N LEU A 190 -0.51 -8.39 -10.50
CA LEU A 190 -1.26 -9.63 -10.53
C LEU A 190 -1.37 -10.22 -9.13
N GLN A 191 -2.59 -10.40 -8.62
CA GLN A 191 -2.82 -11.00 -7.31
C GLN A 191 -3.56 -12.33 -7.45
N GLY A 192 -2.85 -13.44 -7.31
CA GLY A 192 -3.40 -14.79 -7.42
C GLY A 192 -3.87 -15.16 -8.83
N THR A 193 -3.53 -14.37 -9.85
CA THR A 193 -3.97 -14.56 -11.25
C THR A 193 -3.70 -15.97 -11.80
N PHE A 194 -2.60 -16.60 -11.35
CA PHE A 194 -2.20 -17.96 -11.73
C PHE A 194 -2.47 -19.01 -10.63
N ASN A 195 -3.23 -18.64 -9.60
CA ASN A 195 -3.82 -19.59 -8.64
C ASN A 195 -5.19 -20.12 -9.09
N GLU A 196 -5.71 -19.63 -10.23
CA GLU A 196 -6.88 -20.20 -10.91
C GLU A 196 -6.47 -21.42 -11.75
N ARG A 197 -7.36 -22.40 -11.90
CA ARG A 197 -7.10 -23.57 -12.75
C ARG A 197 -7.20 -23.14 -14.22
N LEU A 198 -6.06 -23.06 -14.88
CA LEU A 198 -5.93 -22.59 -16.26
C LEU A 198 -5.18 -23.61 -17.11
N GLU A 199 -5.66 -23.81 -18.34
CA GLU A 199 -4.93 -24.58 -19.33
C GLU A 199 -3.66 -23.83 -19.77
N ARG A 200 -2.63 -24.56 -20.24
CA ARG A 200 -1.35 -23.93 -20.64
C ARG A 200 -1.53 -22.86 -21.73
N CYS A 201 -2.43 -23.10 -22.68
CA CYS A 201 -2.73 -22.13 -23.74
C CYS A 201 -3.36 -20.84 -23.18
N GLU A 202 -4.15 -20.92 -22.11
CA GLU A 202 -4.72 -19.75 -21.44
C GLU A 202 -3.66 -18.99 -20.65
N GLN A 203 -2.78 -19.70 -19.95
CA GLN A 203 -1.64 -19.08 -19.26
C GLN A 203 -0.77 -18.28 -20.24
N SER A 204 -0.37 -18.92 -21.35
CA SER A 204 0.41 -18.27 -22.41
C SER A 204 -0.34 -17.09 -23.04
N ARG A 205 -1.65 -17.22 -23.30
CA ARG A 205 -2.45 -16.13 -23.85
C ARG A 205 -2.55 -14.94 -22.88
N ARG A 206 -2.74 -15.19 -21.57
CA ARG A 206 -2.76 -14.13 -20.56
C ARG A 206 -1.44 -13.37 -20.56
N LEU A 207 -0.31 -14.09 -20.51
CA LEU A 207 1.02 -13.47 -20.49
C LEU A 207 1.36 -12.71 -21.78
N ALA A 208 0.99 -13.25 -22.94
CA ALA A 208 1.15 -12.55 -24.21
C ALA A 208 0.35 -11.23 -24.24
N GLU A 209 -0.84 -11.23 -23.64
CA GLU A 209 -1.65 -10.03 -23.52
C GLU A 209 -1.05 -9.00 -22.55
N LEU A 210 -0.42 -9.44 -21.45
CA LEU A 210 0.33 -8.54 -20.56
C LEU A 210 1.51 -7.89 -21.30
N LEU A 211 2.30 -8.69 -22.03
CA LEU A 211 3.42 -8.17 -22.83
C LEU A 211 2.96 -7.17 -23.91
N ARG A 212 1.81 -7.42 -24.56
CA ARG A 212 1.27 -6.52 -25.57
C ARG A 212 1.04 -5.11 -25.01
N VAL A 213 0.43 -5.01 -23.84
CA VAL A 213 0.04 -3.71 -23.26
C VAL A 213 1.19 -3.02 -22.54
N LEU A 214 2.19 -3.76 -22.06
CA LEU A 214 3.37 -3.20 -21.39
C LEU A 214 4.25 -2.41 -22.35
N LYS A 215 4.71 -1.25 -21.89
CA LYS A 215 5.82 -0.51 -22.51
C LYS A 215 7.08 -1.39 -22.55
N PRO A 216 8.04 -1.12 -23.45
CA PRO A 216 9.36 -1.73 -23.38
C PRO A 216 9.98 -1.49 -21.99
N ALA A 217 10.54 -2.54 -21.38
CA ALA A 217 11.00 -2.53 -19.98
C ALA A 217 9.91 -2.22 -18.93
N GLY A 218 8.62 -2.33 -19.28
CA GLY A 218 7.51 -2.25 -18.34
C GLY A 218 7.45 -3.48 -17.43
N GLU A 219 6.97 -3.30 -16.20
CA GLU A 219 7.08 -4.29 -15.13
C GLU A 219 5.81 -5.11 -14.92
N VAL A 220 5.96 -6.37 -14.52
CA VAL A 220 4.89 -7.22 -13.96
C VAL A 220 5.28 -7.65 -12.56
N HIS A 221 4.40 -7.38 -11.61
CA HIS A 221 4.54 -7.81 -10.22
C HIS A 221 3.45 -8.84 -9.94
N LEU A 222 3.86 -10.06 -9.65
CA LEU A 222 2.98 -11.18 -9.35
C LEU A 222 3.06 -11.54 -7.88
N HIS A 223 1.90 -11.60 -7.22
CA HIS A 223 1.74 -12.02 -5.85
C HIS A 223 0.79 -13.22 -5.78
N MET A 224 1.25 -14.39 -5.34
CA MET A 224 0.44 -15.60 -5.35
C MET A 224 0.91 -16.64 -4.32
N LEU A 225 0.11 -17.69 -4.10
CA LEU A 225 0.58 -18.86 -3.38
C LEU A 225 1.38 -19.77 -4.31
N THR A 226 2.56 -20.20 -3.87
CA THR A 226 3.35 -21.26 -4.52
C THR A 226 3.81 -22.31 -3.51
N SER A 227 4.33 -23.42 -4.01
CA SER A 227 4.99 -24.45 -3.20
C SER A 227 6.45 -24.68 -3.63
N ASN A 228 7.19 -25.41 -2.81
CA ASN A 228 8.53 -25.89 -3.16
C ASN A 228 8.51 -27.21 -3.97
N GLN A 229 7.38 -27.91 -4.00
CA GLN A 229 7.20 -29.19 -4.68
C GLN A 229 5.77 -29.35 -5.21
N PRO A 230 5.55 -30.14 -6.28
CA PRO A 230 4.22 -30.34 -6.84
C PRO A 230 3.25 -30.96 -5.82
N LEU A 231 2.02 -30.44 -5.74
CA LEU A 231 1.00 -30.94 -4.80
C LEU A 231 0.42 -32.31 -5.22
N GLY A 232 0.55 -32.70 -6.50
CA GLY A 232 -0.10 -33.89 -7.05
C GLY A 232 -1.62 -33.82 -6.93
N ASP A 233 -2.25 -34.94 -6.58
CA ASP A 233 -3.72 -35.05 -6.41
C ASP A 233 -4.21 -34.63 -5.01
N GLN A 234 -3.36 -33.97 -4.21
CA GLN A 234 -3.73 -33.58 -2.85
C GLN A 234 -4.85 -32.52 -2.86
N PRO A 235 -5.91 -32.71 -2.05
CA PRO A 235 -7.02 -31.76 -2.02
C PRO A 235 -6.58 -30.44 -1.37
N LEU A 236 -6.78 -29.35 -2.09
CA LEU A 236 -6.52 -28.00 -1.60
C LEU A 236 -7.74 -27.48 -0.83
N ARG A 237 -7.64 -27.40 0.50
CA ARG A 237 -8.67 -26.81 1.37
C ARG A 237 -8.06 -25.69 2.19
N LEU A 238 -8.19 -24.47 1.70
CA LEU A 238 -7.65 -23.27 2.36
C LEU A 238 -8.78 -22.49 3.05
N PRO A 239 -8.53 -21.92 4.25
CA PRO A 239 -9.53 -21.12 4.95
C PRO A 239 -9.63 -19.69 4.41
N GLY A 240 -10.77 -19.04 4.69
CA GLY A 240 -10.94 -17.60 4.46
C GLY A 240 -10.79 -17.20 2.98
N PRO A 241 -10.21 -16.02 2.70
CA PRO A 241 -10.02 -15.52 1.33
C PRO A 241 -9.20 -16.46 0.44
N ALA A 242 -8.30 -17.27 1.02
CA ALA A 242 -7.49 -18.22 0.27
C ALA A 242 -8.31 -19.40 -0.29
N ALA A 243 -9.57 -19.59 0.13
CA ALA A 243 -10.47 -20.60 -0.42
C ALA A 243 -10.74 -20.45 -1.94
N ALA A 244 -10.48 -19.26 -2.50
CA ALA A 244 -10.60 -19.02 -3.94
C ALA A 244 -9.45 -19.62 -4.77
N VAL A 245 -8.35 -20.03 -4.13
CA VAL A 245 -7.19 -20.65 -4.80
C VAL A 245 -7.59 -22.06 -5.25
N GLN A 246 -7.39 -22.32 -6.54
CA GLN A 246 -7.75 -23.60 -7.17
C GLN A 246 -6.54 -24.48 -7.47
N VAL A 247 -5.39 -23.85 -7.69
CA VAL A 247 -4.11 -24.51 -7.95
C VAL A 247 -2.97 -23.76 -7.25
N VAL A 248 -1.94 -24.50 -6.83
CA VAL A 248 -0.70 -23.94 -6.26
C VAL A 248 0.47 -24.51 -7.06
N PRO A 249 1.00 -23.77 -8.05
CA PRO A 249 2.18 -24.20 -8.78
C PRO A 249 3.43 -24.10 -7.91
N THR A 250 4.48 -24.80 -8.32
CA THR A 250 5.80 -24.61 -7.74
C THR A 250 6.39 -23.26 -8.14
N THR A 251 7.26 -22.71 -7.30
CA THR A 251 7.97 -21.46 -7.64
C THR A 251 8.73 -21.60 -8.97
N ALA A 252 9.33 -22.76 -9.24
CA ALA A 252 10.07 -23.01 -10.48
C ALA A 252 9.16 -22.98 -11.72
N GLU A 253 7.96 -23.56 -11.65
CA GLU A 253 6.99 -23.55 -12.76
C GLU A 253 6.53 -22.14 -13.11
N VAL A 254 6.33 -21.27 -12.11
CA VAL A 254 5.90 -19.88 -12.35
C VAL A 254 7.03 -19.07 -12.98
N LEU A 255 8.26 -19.20 -12.49
CA LEU A 255 9.42 -18.52 -13.07
C LEU A 255 9.63 -18.97 -14.54
N ALA A 256 9.59 -20.28 -14.80
CA ALA A 256 9.72 -20.82 -16.15
C ALA A 256 8.61 -20.33 -17.07
N LEU A 257 7.36 -20.27 -16.59
CA LEU A 257 6.23 -19.76 -17.35
C LEU A 257 6.43 -18.30 -17.82
N PHE A 258 6.97 -17.42 -16.97
CA PHE A 258 7.27 -16.04 -17.34
C PHE A 258 8.42 -15.94 -18.35
N VAL A 259 9.50 -16.69 -18.13
CA VAL A 259 10.64 -16.73 -19.06
C VAL A 259 10.22 -17.25 -20.43
N GLU A 260 9.45 -18.34 -20.49
CA GLU A 260 8.93 -18.91 -21.74
C GLU A 260 7.98 -17.96 -22.48
N ALA A 261 7.22 -17.14 -21.74
CA ALA A 261 6.36 -16.13 -22.32
C ALA A 261 7.15 -14.95 -22.92
N GLY A 262 8.44 -14.83 -22.63
CA GLY A 262 9.33 -13.79 -23.16
C GLY A 262 9.56 -12.61 -22.21
N PHE A 263 9.21 -12.74 -20.92
CA PHE A 263 9.65 -11.78 -19.91
C PHE A 263 11.14 -11.94 -19.60
N VAL A 264 11.78 -10.82 -19.26
CA VAL A 264 13.18 -10.75 -18.82
C VAL A 264 13.25 -10.34 -17.36
N ASP A 265 14.44 -10.46 -16.78
CA ASP A 265 14.72 -10.20 -15.35
C ASP A 265 13.69 -10.81 -14.38
N VAL A 266 13.30 -12.05 -14.64
CA VAL A 266 12.29 -12.76 -13.84
C VAL A 266 12.92 -13.17 -12.52
N GLN A 267 12.58 -12.44 -11.44
CA GLN A 267 13.17 -12.63 -10.12
C GLN A 267 12.12 -12.87 -9.04
N LEU A 268 12.44 -13.79 -8.13
CA LEU A 268 11.72 -13.93 -6.87
C LEU A 268 12.15 -12.80 -5.93
N THR A 269 11.25 -11.88 -5.60
CA THR A 269 11.56 -10.71 -4.78
C THR A 269 11.25 -10.94 -3.31
N HIS A 270 10.23 -11.75 -3.01
CA HIS A 270 9.86 -12.08 -1.64
C HIS A 270 9.26 -13.47 -1.54
N LEU A 271 9.67 -14.22 -0.53
CA LEU A 271 9.10 -15.50 -0.15
C LEU A 271 8.90 -15.49 1.36
N ALA A 272 7.67 -15.75 1.81
CA ALA A 272 7.39 -15.80 3.24
C ALA A 272 8.34 -16.79 3.95
N GLY A 273 8.97 -16.33 5.05
CA GLY A 273 9.96 -17.12 5.81
C GLY A 273 9.38 -18.41 6.40
N SER A 274 8.09 -18.42 6.73
CA SER A 274 7.31 -19.58 7.14
C SER A 274 6.24 -19.94 6.10
N ALA A 275 5.81 -21.20 6.10
CA ALA A 275 4.67 -21.64 5.30
C ALA A 275 3.38 -21.02 5.86
N CYS A 276 2.60 -20.40 4.98
CA CYS A 276 1.29 -19.82 5.33
C CYS A 276 0.24 -20.94 5.49
N PHE A 277 0.36 -21.99 4.70
CA PHE A 277 -0.53 -23.15 4.72
C PHE A 277 0.23 -24.44 4.45
N HIS A 278 -0.43 -25.56 4.74
CA HIS A 278 0.05 -26.90 4.41
C HIS A 278 -1.04 -27.63 3.65
N ALA A 279 -0.67 -28.31 2.56
CA ALA A 279 -1.48 -29.31 1.90
C ALA A 279 -0.71 -30.62 1.98
N GLY A 280 -1.15 -31.55 2.86
CA GLY A 280 -0.35 -32.71 3.22
C GLY A 280 1.04 -32.28 3.73
N ASP A 281 2.09 -32.85 3.12
CA ASP A 281 3.49 -32.51 3.40
C ASP A 281 4.01 -31.31 2.58
N CYS A 282 3.19 -30.75 1.69
CA CYS A 282 3.57 -29.59 0.87
C CYS A 282 3.38 -28.28 1.64
N GLN A 283 4.45 -27.51 1.75
CA GLN A 283 4.44 -26.17 2.31
C GLN A 283 4.01 -25.16 1.26
N LEU A 284 2.95 -24.42 1.54
CA LEU A 284 2.43 -23.38 0.67
C LEU A 284 2.85 -22.03 1.24
N ARG A 285 3.44 -21.19 0.39
CA ARG A 285 4.03 -19.91 0.77
C ARG A 285 3.48 -18.80 -0.10
N GLU A 286 3.36 -17.64 0.51
CA GLU A 286 3.14 -16.40 -0.21
C GLU A 286 4.44 -15.97 -0.91
N THR A 287 4.31 -15.73 -2.21
CA THR A 287 5.44 -15.58 -3.14
C THR A 287 5.21 -14.35 -4.00
N ARG A 288 6.24 -13.49 -4.10
CA ARG A 288 6.27 -12.33 -4.99
C ARG A 288 7.34 -12.48 -6.05
N ILE A 289 6.95 -12.28 -7.30
CA ILE A 289 7.82 -12.33 -8.48
C ILE A 289 7.73 -10.98 -9.18
N ALA A 290 8.87 -10.44 -9.58
CA ALA A 290 8.96 -9.31 -10.50
C ALA A 290 9.54 -9.80 -11.83
N ALA A 291 9.08 -9.22 -12.93
CA ALA A 291 9.54 -9.52 -14.27
C ALA A 291 9.34 -8.29 -15.17
N GLU A 292 10.10 -8.18 -16.25
CA GLU A 292 10.06 -7.04 -17.18
C GLU A 292 9.71 -7.49 -18.60
N ALA A 293 8.97 -6.66 -19.33
CA ALA A 293 8.85 -6.80 -20.77
C ALA A 293 10.21 -6.52 -21.43
N PRO A 294 10.59 -7.20 -22.53
CA PRO A 294 11.83 -6.93 -23.23
C PRO A 294 12.00 -5.44 -23.56
N GLY A 295 13.19 -4.89 -23.34
CA GLY A 295 13.54 -3.55 -23.80
C GLY A 295 13.52 -3.47 -25.33
N GLN A 296 13.52 -2.26 -25.89
CA GLN A 296 13.68 -2.10 -27.34
C GLN A 296 15.01 -2.72 -27.78
N ALA A 297 14.97 -3.59 -28.80
CA ALA A 297 16.18 -4.09 -29.42
C ALA A 297 17.01 -2.89 -29.89
N THR A 298 18.14 -2.65 -29.22
CA THR A 298 19.12 -1.67 -29.71
C THR A 298 19.75 -2.28 -30.96
N ASN A 299 19.27 -1.87 -32.13
CA ASN A 299 19.95 -2.15 -33.39
C ASN A 299 21.35 -1.53 -33.28
N ARG A 300 22.37 -2.39 -33.07
CA ARG A 300 23.77 -2.04 -33.30
C ARG A 300 24.15 -2.38 -34.73
#